data_AF-A0ABD0N6Z9-F1
#
_entry.id   AF-A0ABD0N6Z9-F1
#
_cell.length_a   1.000
_cell.length_b   1.000
_cell.length_c   1.000
_cell.angle_alpha   90.00
_cell.angle_beta   90.00
_cell.angle_gamma   90.00
#
_symmetry.space_group_name_H-M   'P 1'
#
loop_
_entity.id
_entity.type
_entity.pdbx_description
1 polymer ?
#
loop_
_entity_poly.entity_id
_entity_poly.type
_entity_poly.pdbx_seq_one_letter_code
_entity_poly.pdbx_strand_id
1 'polypeptide(L)' 'VVPGYGHAVLRKTDPRYTCQREFALKHLPNDPMFKLVAQLYKIVPNVLLEQGKAKNPWPNVDAHSGVLLQ' A
#
# COMPACT_ATOMS: atom_id res chain seq x y z
N VAL A 1 -6.28 13.15 -0.65
CA VAL A 1 -6.01 12.01 0.25
C VAL A 1 -5.87 10.76 -0.58
N VAL A 2 -5.00 9.80 -0.21
CA VAL A 2 -4.85 8.52 -0.93
C VAL A 2 -5.48 7.42 -0.08
N PRO A 3 -6.52 6.71 -0.56
CA PRO A 3 -7.17 5.65 0.21
C PRO A 3 -6.19 4.56 0.65
N GLY A 4 -6.33 4.11 1.89
CA GLY A 4 -5.46 3.09 2.48
C GLY A 4 -4.07 3.59 2.95
N TYR A 5 -3.75 4.87 2.79
CA TYR A 5 -2.50 5.50 3.27
C TYR A 5 -2.77 6.60 4.30
N GLY A 6 -1.83 6.85 5.20
CA GLY A 6 -1.92 8.00 6.13
C GLY A 6 -2.54 7.66 7.48
N HIS A 7 -2.05 6.63 8.17
CA HIS A 7 -2.61 6.17 9.44
C HIS A 7 -2.11 7.01 10.64
N ALA A 8 -2.97 7.30 11.62
CA ALA A 8 -2.60 8.09 12.80
C ALA A 8 -1.56 7.43 13.74
N VAL A 9 -1.48 6.08 13.75
CA VAL A 9 -0.74 5.30 14.77
C VAL A 9 0.42 4.51 14.15
N LEU A 10 0.21 3.85 13.01
CA LEU A 10 1.21 3.01 12.36
C LEU A 10 2.35 3.85 11.78
N ARG A 11 3.58 3.64 12.26
CA ARG A 11 4.78 4.40 11.83
C ARG A 11 5.57 3.75 10.69
N LYS A 12 5.11 2.59 10.22
CA LYS A 12 5.69 1.78 9.15
C LYS A 12 4.57 1.06 8.40
N THR A 13 4.89 0.44 7.27
CA THR A 13 3.99 -0.44 6.52
C THR A 13 3.32 -1.45 7.44
N ASP A 14 2.00 -1.56 7.35
CA ASP A 14 1.22 -2.53 8.10
C ASP A 14 1.69 -3.95 7.74
N PRO A 15 2.06 -4.81 8.71
CA PRO A 15 2.45 -6.19 8.41
C PRO A 15 1.38 -6.97 7.65
N ARG A 16 0.09 -6.64 7.82
CA ARG A 16 -1.01 -7.26 7.08
C ARG A 16 -0.99 -6.90 5.59
N TYR A 17 -0.58 -5.68 5.25
CA TYR A 17 -0.32 -5.28 3.86
C TYR A 17 0.84 -6.09 3.28
N THR A 18 1.93 -6.24 4.04
CA THR A 18 3.11 -6.99 3.60
C THR A 18 2.78 -8.46 3.30
N CYS A 19 2.02 -9.13 4.17
CA CYS A 19 1.60 -10.51 3.93
C CYS A 19 0.81 -10.66 2.62
N GLN A 20 -0.11 -9.74 2.34
CA GLN A 20 -0.90 -9.75 1.10
C GLN A 20 -0.05 -9.46 -0.14
N ARG A 21 0.93 -8.56 -0.03
CA ARG A 21 1.89 -8.27 -1.09
C ARG A 21 2.76 -9.48 -1.42
N GLU A 22 3.27 -10.17 -0.41
CA GLU A 22 4.07 -11.39 -0.61
C GLU A 22 3.26 -12.50 -1.27
N PHE A 23 1.98 -12.64 -0.92
CA PHE A 23 1.06 -13.55 -1.60
C PHE A 23 0.89 -13.16 -3.07
N ALA A 24 0.61 -11.88 -3.36
CA ALA A 24 0.42 -11.39 -4.73
C ALA A 24 1.67 -11.57 -5.60
N LEU A 25 2.86 -11.33 -5.05
CA LEU A 25 4.14 -11.54 -5.74
C LEU A 25 4.35 -12.99 -6.16
N LYS A 26 3.87 -13.95 -5.36
CA LYS A 26 4.00 -15.39 -5.64
C LYS A 26 2.96 -15.90 -6.62
N HIS A 27 1.72 -15.42 -6.53
CA HIS A 27 0.58 -16.05 -7.20
C HIS A 27 0.00 -15.23 -8.37
N LEU A 28 0.11 -13.90 -8.34
CA LEU A 28 -0.43 -13.02 -9.39
C LEU A 28 0.47 -11.81 -9.70
N PRO A 29 1.79 -12.01 -9.93
CA PRO A 29 2.72 -10.89 -10.16
C PRO A 29 2.43 -10.10 -11.44
N ASN A 30 1.71 -10.71 -12.38
CA ASN A 30 1.41 -10.12 -13.68
C ASN A 30 0.08 -9.39 -13.74
N ASP A 31 -0.76 -9.49 -12.70
CA ASP A 31 -2.05 -8.83 -12.65
C ASP A 31 -1.91 -7.30 -12.78
N PRO A 32 -2.65 -6.65 -13.71
CA PRO A 32 -2.54 -5.21 -13.92
C PRO A 32 -2.88 -4.37 -12.69
N MET A 33 -3.87 -4.79 -11.90
CA MET A 33 -4.29 -4.07 -10.69
C MET A 33 -3.27 -4.22 -9.56
N PHE A 34 -2.68 -5.40 -9.39
CA PHE A 34 -1.56 -5.61 -8.48
C PHE A 34 -0.35 -4.76 -8.88
N LYS A 35 -0.01 -4.68 -10.16
CA LYS A 35 1.08 -3.81 -10.65
C LYS A 35 0.83 -2.34 -10.28
N LEU A 36 -0.41 -1.87 -10.42
CA LEU A 36 -0.80 -0.52 -9.99
C LEU A 36 -0.63 -0.33 -8.47
N VAL A 37 -1.13 -1.25 -7.65
CA VAL A 37 -0.94 -1.24 -6.19
C VAL A 37 0.56 -1.26 -5.83
N ALA A 38 1.36 -2.03 -6.55
CA ALA A 38 2.80 -2.11 -6.34
C ALA A 38 3.52 -0.79 -6.71
N GLN A 39 3.08 -0.10 -7.76
CA GLN A 39 3.57 1.23 -8.12
C GLN A 39 3.19 2.29 -7.08
N LEU A 40 1.94 2.27 -6.60
CA LEU A 40 1.48 3.18 -5.54
C LEU A 40 2.34 3.05 -4.30
N TYR A 41 2.68 1.81 -3.89
CA TYR A 41 3.56 1.58 -2.75
C TYR A 41 4.95 2.21 -2.90
N LYS A 42 5.47 2.30 -4.12
CA LYS A 42 6.78 2.91 -4.41
C LYS A 42 6.72 4.45 -4.42
N ILE A 43 5.61 5.02 -4.87
CA ILE A 43 5.51 6.45 -5.18
C ILE A 43 4.85 7.24 -4.03
N VAL A 44 3.71 6.75 -3.55
CA VAL A 44 2.83 7.48 -2.63
C VAL A 44 3.53 7.85 -1.32
N PRO A 45 4.32 6.98 -0.66
CA PRO A 45 4.94 7.34 0.61
C PRO A 45 5.84 8.58 0.51
N ASN A 46 6.63 8.69 -0.56
CA ASN A 46 7.52 9.83 -0.77
C ASN A 46 6.74 11.12 -1.03
N VAL A 47 5.67 11.06 -1.83
CA VAL A 47 4.80 12.22 -2.11
C VAL A 47 4.11 12.69 -0.82
N LEU A 48 3.65 11.77 0.02
CA LEU A 48 3.00 12.11 1.30
C LEU A 48 3.98 12.70 2.31
N LEU A 49 5.24 12.26 2.30
CA LEU A 49 6.31 12.84 3.11
C LEU A 49 6.63 14.27 2.65
N GLU A 50 6.80 14.47 1.34
CA GLU A 50 7.08 15.78 0.75
C GLU A 50 5.94 16.78 1.00
N GLN A 51 4.68 16.31 0.96
CA GLN A 51 3.52 17.13 1.31
C GLN A 51 3.52 17.59 2.78
N GLY A 52 4.16 16.85 3.69
CA GLY A 52 4.31 17.22 5.11
C GLY A 52 3.02 17.18 5.95
N LYS A 53 1.88 16.77 5.39
CA LYS A 53 0.59 16.68 6.11
C LYS A 53 0.36 15.32 6.77
N ALA A 54 0.86 14.24 6.15
CA ALA A 54 0.68 12.88 6.65
C ALA A 54 1.76 12.56 7.68
N LYS A 55 1.37 12.34 8.94
CA LYS A 55 2.30 11.95 10.01
C LYS A 55 2.98 10.60 9.73
N ASN A 56 2.23 9.65 9.17
CA ASN A 56 2.76 8.35 8.78
C ASN A 56 2.27 7.97 7.37
N PRO A 57 3.15 7.95 6.36
CA PRO A 57 2.78 7.87 4.94
C PRO A 57 2.62 6.42 4.43
N TRP A 58 2.36 5.46 5.32
CA TRP A 58 2.42 4.04 5.02
C TRP A 58 1.04 3.43 4.76
N PRO A 59 0.95 2.36 3.93
CA PRO A 59 -0.32 1.72 3.64
C PRO A 59 -0.76 0.77 4.77
N ASN A 60 -2.08 0.53 4.82
CA ASN A 60 -2.72 -0.47 5.65
C ASN A 60 -3.23 -1.67 4.84
N VAL A 61 -3.86 -2.64 5.50
CA VAL A 61 -4.42 -3.84 4.89
C VAL A 61 -5.43 -3.57 3.76
N ASP A 62 -6.24 -2.52 3.87
CA ASP A 62 -7.31 -2.20 2.93
C ASP A 62 -6.77 -1.69 1.59
N ALA A 63 -5.52 -1.23 1.58
CA ALA A 63 -4.83 -0.80 0.36
C ALA A 63 -4.44 -1.97 -0.58
N HIS A 64 -4.62 -3.22 -0.15
CA HIS A 64 -4.21 -4.41 -0.91
C HIS A 64 -5.28 -5.50 -1.00
N SER A 65 -6.21 -5.60 -0.04
CA SER A 65 -7.15 -6.71 0.02
C SER A 65 -8.10 -6.76 -1.18
N GLY A 66 -8.52 -5.60 -1.69
CA GLY A 66 -9.45 -5.51 -2.83
C GLY A 66 -8.90 -6.17 -4.10
N VAL A 67 -7.62 -5.96 -4.43
CA VAL A 67 -7.01 -6.53 -5.65
C VAL A 67 -6.77 -8.04 -5.56
N LEU A 68 -6.86 -8.63 -4.36
CA LEU A 68 -6.78 -10.09 -4.19
C LEU A 68 -8.14 -10.79 -4.32
N LEU A 69 -9.24 -10.06 -4.17
CA LEU A 69 -10.60 -10.62 -4.14
C LEU A 69 -11.39 -10.36 -5.44
N GLN A 70 -10.87 -9.52 -6.32
CA GLN A 70 -11.47 -9.15 -7.60
C GLN A 70 -11.39 -10.29 -8.61
#